data_AF-A0A3D5KM13-F1
#
_entry.id   AF-A0A3D5KM13-F1
#
_cell.length_a   1.000
_cell.length_b   1.000
_cell.length_c   1.000
_cell.angle_alpha   90.00
_cell.angle_beta   90.00
_cell.angle_gamma   90.00
#
_symmetry.space_group_name_H-M   'P 1'
#
loop_
_entity.id
_entity.type
_entity.pdbx_description
1 polymer ?
#
loop_
_entity_poly.entity_id
_entity_poly.type
_entity_poly.pdbx_seq_one_letter_code
_entity_poly.pdbx_strand_id
1 'polypeptide(L)'
;MGGSGVLGQTLISLLVYLVEIKKNTLENPFLKDLGYTILFGALSAMLGSVRIQIPGFEGYSDLREIPLLVSIFYIRNPLFITGLSLITLLGTVHPSVAVFLEHFVSLFFSWFAYHAIEKRKMPNVLLGISWMLTTVLYYGAFLIPLSIFARQLLGISTATKNFIDSYWSVLSSVKFEMVASAVVSSLYLMRFEVTQSLETANKNLEDTVRKRTQQLSEANEELKTLNQELLASNEEVAALNENLKTMVEERTKKINHQLTKLMEYSHMNSHEVRAPLARMLGLLSLLKIENNEEQRKELNDRLYAASQELDDVIKKMNRLLETDER
;
A
#
# COMPACT_ATOMS: atom_id res chain seq x y z
N MET A 1 25.27 -37.12 -31.46
CA MET A 1 23.98 -37.03 -30.72
C MET A 1 24.07 -35.82 -29.80
N GLY A 2 23.33 -34.74 -30.05
CA GLY A 2 23.46 -33.51 -29.25
C GLY A 2 22.80 -32.25 -29.84
N GLY A 3 22.23 -32.31 -31.05
CA GLY A 3 21.66 -31.11 -31.73
C GLY A 3 20.14 -30.91 -31.60
N SER A 4 19.37 -31.92 -31.19
CA SER A 4 17.90 -31.85 -31.23
C SER A 4 17.25 -31.19 -30.00
N GLY A 5 17.96 -31.12 -28.87
CA GLY A 5 17.46 -30.45 -27.65
C GLY A 5 17.56 -28.92 -27.68
N VAL A 6 18.53 -28.39 -28.43
CA VAL A 6 18.82 -26.95 -28.49
C VAL A 6 17.80 -26.20 -29.36
N LEU A 7 17.31 -26.83 -30.44
CA LEU A 7 16.33 -26.24 -31.35
C LEU A 7 14.94 -26.07 -30.72
N GLY A 8 14.50 -27.00 -29.87
CA GLY A 8 13.23 -26.90 -29.14
C GLY A 8 13.25 -25.80 -28.07
N GLN A 9 14.36 -25.67 -27.33
CA GLN A 9 14.53 -24.59 -26.34
C GLN A 9 14.70 -23.22 -26.99
N THR A 10 15.34 -23.13 -28.15
CA THR A 10 15.45 -21.86 -28.88
C THR A 10 14.14 -21.45 -29.52
N LEU A 11 13.30 -22.36 -30.02
CA LEU A 11 11.95 -22.03 -30.52
C LEU A 11 11.03 -21.52 -29.41
N ILE A 12 11.02 -22.17 -28.25
CA ILE A 12 10.25 -21.70 -27.09
C ILE A 12 10.80 -20.36 -26.59
N SER A 13 12.13 -20.18 -26.55
CA SER A 13 12.74 -18.92 -26.15
C SER A 13 12.51 -17.80 -27.17
N LEU A 14 12.49 -18.10 -28.46
CA LEU A 14 12.17 -17.15 -29.53
C LEU A 14 10.68 -16.75 -29.46
N LEU A 15 9.80 -17.68 -29.12
CA LEU A 15 8.38 -17.41 -28.88
C LEU A 15 8.16 -16.54 -27.65
N VAL A 16 8.87 -16.84 -26.57
CA VAL A 16 8.86 -16.02 -25.35
C VAL A 16 9.41 -14.63 -25.65
N TYR A 17 10.54 -14.53 -26.37
CA TYR A 17 11.21 -13.27 -26.72
C TYR A 17 10.38 -12.40 -27.68
N LEU A 18 9.74 -12.98 -28.70
CA LEU A 18 8.86 -12.26 -29.63
C LEU A 18 7.57 -11.79 -28.94
N VAL A 19 7.09 -12.49 -27.91
CA VAL A 19 5.99 -12.04 -27.05
C VAL A 19 6.44 -10.90 -26.13
N GLU A 20 7.71 -10.86 -25.71
CA GLU A 20 8.27 -9.88 -24.78
C GLU A 20 8.60 -8.52 -25.41
N ILE A 21 8.86 -8.47 -26.73
CA ILE A 21 8.99 -7.22 -27.53
C ILE A 21 7.67 -6.40 -27.53
N LYS A 22 6.55 -6.98 -27.10
CA LYS A 22 5.23 -6.34 -27.12
C LYS A 22 4.99 -5.32 -25.99
N LYS A 23 6.02 -4.95 -25.23
CA LYS A 23 5.86 -4.12 -24.03
C LYS A 23 5.43 -2.67 -24.28
N ASN A 24 5.35 -2.15 -25.53
CA ASN A 24 5.00 -0.73 -25.70
C ASN A 24 4.40 -0.16 -27.02
N THR A 25 3.79 -0.91 -27.94
CA THR A 25 3.53 -0.33 -29.29
C THR A 25 2.11 -0.28 -29.84
N LEU A 26 1.07 -0.79 -29.18
CA LEU A 26 -0.29 -0.67 -29.73
C LEU A 26 -1.31 -0.50 -28.61
N GLU A 27 -1.77 0.71 -28.32
CA GLU A 27 -2.90 0.91 -27.40
C GLU A 27 -4.22 0.40 -28.00
N ASN A 28 -4.32 0.42 -29.34
CA ASN A 28 -5.53 0.02 -30.06
C ASN A 28 -5.75 -1.52 -30.01
N PRO A 29 -6.87 -2.00 -29.44
CA PRO A 29 -7.20 -3.43 -29.37
C PRO A 29 -7.22 -4.13 -30.73
N PHE A 30 -7.69 -3.45 -31.77
CA PHE A 30 -7.76 -4.00 -33.13
C PHE A 30 -6.36 -4.30 -33.68
N LEU A 31 -5.42 -3.35 -33.53
CA LEU A 31 -4.05 -3.54 -34.00
C LEU A 31 -3.33 -4.64 -33.19
N LYS A 32 -3.64 -4.78 -31.89
CA LYS A 32 -3.11 -5.89 -31.08
C LYS A 32 -3.54 -7.24 -31.62
N ASP A 33 -4.84 -7.41 -31.88
CA ASP A 33 -5.40 -8.66 -32.43
C ASP A 33 -4.87 -8.94 -33.85
N LEU A 34 -4.76 -7.90 -34.69
CA LEU A 34 -4.15 -8.02 -36.02
C LEU A 34 -2.70 -8.48 -35.94
N GLY A 35 -1.91 -7.88 -35.06
CA GLY A 35 -0.51 -8.25 -34.85
C GLY A 35 -0.36 -9.69 -34.37
N TYR A 36 -1.21 -10.14 -33.44
CA TYR A 36 -1.22 -11.54 -33.00
C TYR A 36 -1.63 -12.50 -34.12
N THR A 37 -2.63 -12.13 -34.92
CA THR A 37 -3.10 -12.93 -36.07
C THR A 37 -1.98 -13.16 -37.07
N ILE A 38 -1.24 -12.11 -37.42
CA ILE A 38 -0.11 -12.20 -38.36
C ILE A 38 1.02 -13.04 -37.73
N LEU A 39 1.39 -12.77 -36.48
CA LEU A 39 2.48 -13.46 -35.78
C LEU A 39 2.21 -14.97 -35.66
N PHE A 40 1.07 -15.36 -35.10
CA PHE A 40 0.73 -16.76 -34.88
C PHE A 40 0.38 -17.48 -36.19
N GLY A 41 -0.21 -16.78 -37.17
CA GLY A 41 -0.43 -17.33 -38.51
C GLY A 41 0.88 -17.65 -39.22
N ALA A 42 1.85 -16.72 -39.22
CA ALA A 42 3.17 -16.95 -39.82
C ALA A 42 3.93 -18.08 -39.13
N LEU A 43 3.87 -18.13 -37.79
CA LEU A 43 4.46 -19.20 -37.00
C LEU A 43 3.82 -20.56 -37.29
N SER A 44 2.49 -20.60 -37.45
CA SER A 44 1.75 -21.81 -37.85
C SER A 44 2.19 -22.28 -39.24
N ALA A 45 2.29 -21.37 -40.22
CA ALA A 45 2.78 -21.71 -41.56
C ALA A 45 4.23 -22.23 -41.55
N MET A 46 5.09 -21.62 -40.72
CA MET A 46 6.48 -22.06 -40.53
C MET A 46 6.55 -23.47 -39.91
N LEU A 47 5.83 -23.72 -38.82
CA LEU A 47 5.80 -25.03 -38.16
C LEU A 47 5.10 -26.11 -39.01
N GLY A 48 4.10 -25.71 -39.81
CA GLY A 48 3.44 -26.58 -40.78
C GLY A 48 4.34 -27.01 -41.95
N SER A 49 5.43 -26.29 -42.20
CA SER A 49 6.44 -26.66 -43.20
C SER A 49 7.39 -27.74 -42.69
N VAL A 50 7.47 -27.96 -41.37
CA VAL A 50 8.32 -28.96 -40.74
C VAL A 50 7.58 -30.29 -40.65
N ARG A 51 7.93 -31.23 -41.54
CA ARG A 51 7.32 -32.56 -41.57
C ARG A 51 8.08 -33.54 -40.68
N ILE A 52 7.39 -34.08 -39.69
CA ILE A 52 7.91 -35.09 -38.77
C ILE A 52 7.37 -36.45 -39.21
N GLN A 53 8.27 -37.35 -39.60
CA GLN A 53 7.92 -38.74 -39.88
C GLN A 53 7.94 -39.53 -38.57
N ILE A 54 6.83 -40.15 -38.20
CA ILE A 54 6.72 -40.94 -36.98
C ILE A 54 7.04 -42.40 -37.33
N PRO A 55 8.05 -43.03 -36.70
CA PRO A 55 8.37 -44.43 -36.94
C PRO A 55 7.14 -45.34 -36.74
N GLY A 56 6.81 -46.14 -37.75
CA GLY A 56 5.66 -47.06 -37.70
C GLY A 56 4.33 -46.48 -38.16
N PHE A 57 4.28 -45.25 -38.70
CA PHE A 57 3.07 -44.66 -39.28
C PHE A 57 3.28 -44.21 -40.72
N GLU A 58 2.29 -44.49 -41.57
CA GLU A 58 2.22 -43.92 -42.92
C GLU A 58 1.69 -42.48 -42.83
N GLY A 59 2.55 -41.50 -43.11
CA GLY A 59 2.20 -40.09 -43.12
C GLY A 59 3.26 -39.19 -42.46
N TYR A 60 2.98 -37.90 -42.47
CA TYR A 60 3.75 -36.88 -41.78
C TYR A 60 2.85 -36.15 -40.79
N SER A 61 3.40 -35.81 -39.63
CA SER A 61 2.79 -34.91 -38.65
C SER A 61 3.54 -33.58 -38.70
N ASP A 62 2.87 -32.47 -38.40
CA ASP A 62 3.51 -31.18 -38.22
C ASP A 62 3.10 -30.58 -36.87
N LEU A 63 3.55 -29.35 -36.55
CA LEU A 63 3.26 -28.70 -35.26
C LEU A 63 2.49 -27.38 -35.46
N ARG A 64 1.77 -27.24 -36.57
CA ARG A 64 1.07 -25.99 -36.93
C ARG A 64 -0.03 -25.60 -35.94
N GLU A 65 -0.60 -26.58 -35.25
CA GLU A 65 -1.76 -26.37 -34.37
C GLU A 65 -1.40 -25.76 -33.03
N ILE A 66 -0.17 -25.98 -32.55
CA ILE A 66 0.33 -25.34 -31.31
C ILE A 66 0.17 -23.82 -31.36
N PRO A 67 0.73 -23.11 -32.36
CA PRO A 67 0.59 -21.65 -32.42
C PRO A 67 -0.84 -21.19 -32.73
N LEU A 68 -1.66 -21.99 -33.43
CA LEU A 68 -3.05 -21.65 -33.67
C LEU A 68 -3.87 -21.69 -32.39
N LEU A 69 -3.74 -22.76 -31.60
CA LEU A 69 -4.41 -22.89 -30.31
C LEU A 69 -3.91 -21.86 -29.30
N VAL A 70 -2.60 -21.57 -29.27
CA VAL A 70 -2.03 -20.54 -28.38
C VAL A 70 -2.52 -19.14 -28.75
N SER A 71 -2.75 -18.85 -30.03
CA SER A 71 -3.24 -17.54 -30.47
C SER A 71 -4.60 -17.16 -29.85
N ILE A 72 -5.42 -18.17 -29.50
CA ILE A 72 -6.76 -17.98 -28.94
C ILE A 72 -6.72 -17.25 -27.60
N PHE A 73 -5.65 -17.43 -26.82
CA PHE A 73 -5.49 -16.76 -25.52
C PHE A 73 -5.21 -15.26 -25.66
N TYR A 74 -4.85 -14.82 -26.88
CA TYR A 74 -4.45 -13.45 -27.17
C TYR A 74 -5.49 -12.69 -27.99
N ILE A 75 -6.19 -13.36 -28.90
CA ILE A 75 -7.15 -12.76 -29.83
C ILE A 75 -8.50 -12.56 -29.13
N ARG A 76 -8.88 -11.30 -28.93
CA ARG A 76 -10.15 -10.95 -28.27
C ARG A 76 -11.34 -10.96 -29.22
N ASN A 77 -11.17 -10.50 -30.45
CA ASN A 77 -12.25 -10.46 -31.42
C ASN A 77 -12.22 -11.71 -32.33
N PRO A 78 -13.28 -12.52 -32.35
CA PRO A 78 -13.30 -13.78 -33.11
C PRO A 78 -13.21 -13.59 -34.63
N LEU A 79 -13.47 -12.39 -35.16
CA LEU A 79 -13.28 -12.10 -36.59
C LEU A 79 -11.84 -12.33 -37.04
N PHE A 80 -10.85 -12.13 -36.17
CA PHE A 80 -9.44 -12.35 -36.48
C PHE A 80 -9.08 -13.83 -36.67
N ILE A 81 -9.93 -14.76 -36.24
CA ILE A 81 -9.79 -16.19 -36.53
C ILE A 81 -9.90 -16.44 -38.03
N THR A 82 -10.69 -15.63 -38.76
CA THR A 82 -10.76 -15.71 -40.24
C THR A 82 -9.40 -15.41 -40.86
N GLY A 83 -8.74 -14.34 -40.42
CA GLY A 83 -7.40 -13.96 -40.87
C GLY A 83 -6.36 -15.03 -40.52
N LEU A 84 -6.44 -15.58 -39.31
CA LEU A 84 -5.57 -16.66 -38.86
C LEU A 84 -5.70 -17.90 -39.76
N SER A 85 -6.95 -18.29 -40.07
CA SER A 85 -7.27 -19.43 -40.93
C SER A 85 -6.95 -19.19 -42.41
N LEU A 86 -6.89 -17.93 -42.86
CA LEU A 86 -6.41 -17.58 -44.20
C LEU A 86 -4.89 -17.72 -44.30
N ILE A 87 -4.16 -17.29 -43.27
CA ILE A 87 -2.69 -17.35 -43.27
C ILE A 87 -2.20 -18.81 -43.23
N THR A 88 -2.92 -19.72 -42.55
CA THR A 88 -2.55 -21.13 -42.51
C THR A 88 -2.53 -21.80 -43.89
N LEU A 89 -3.33 -21.30 -44.85
CA LEU A 89 -3.31 -21.78 -46.23
C LEU A 89 -1.93 -21.64 -46.89
N LEU A 90 -1.16 -20.61 -46.53
CA LEU A 90 0.19 -20.38 -47.08
C LEU A 90 1.17 -21.50 -46.71
N GLY A 91 0.95 -22.18 -45.58
CA GLY A 91 1.75 -23.31 -45.11
C GLY A 91 1.21 -24.67 -45.55
N THR A 92 0.32 -24.72 -46.55
CA THR A 92 -0.31 -25.97 -47.02
C THR A 92 0.09 -26.26 -48.46
N VAL A 93 0.31 -27.54 -48.78
CA VAL A 93 0.73 -27.95 -50.13
C VAL A 93 -0.38 -27.77 -51.16
N HIS A 94 -1.62 -27.97 -50.73
CA HIS A 94 -2.82 -27.80 -51.56
C HIS A 94 -3.80 -26.87 -50.84
N PRO A 95 -3.58 -25.54 -50.93
CA PRO A 95 -4.50 -24.59 -50.33
C PRO A 95 -5.88 -24.75 -50.97
N SER A 96 -6.90 -24.87 -50.13
CA SER A 96 -8.28 -25.05 -50.58
C SER A 96 -9.25 -24.44 -49.58
N VAL A 97 -10.46 -24.14 -50.05
CA VAL A 97 -11.56 -23.67 -49.19
C VAL A 97 -11.88 -24.69 -48.10
N ALA A 98 -11.73 -25.98 -48.39
CA ALA A 98 -11.83 -27.07 -47.41
C ALA A 98 -10.88 -26.87 -46.24
N VAL A 99 -9.58 -26.71 -46.52
CA VAL A 99 -8.55 -26.52 -45.49
C VAL A 99 -8.81 -25.24 -44.69
N PHE A 100 -9.29 -24.17 -45.34
CA PHE A 100 -9.72 -22.96 -44.62
C PHE A 100 -10.86 -23.26 -43.64
N LEU A 101 -11.93 -23.94 -44.10
CA LEU A 101 -13.09 -24.27 -43.27
C LEU A 101 -12.72 -25.18 -42.11
N GLU A 102 -11.84 -26.17 -42.34
CA GLU A 102 -11.31 -27.08 -41.31
C GLU A 102 -10.74 -26.32 -40.11
N HIS A 103 -9.85 -25.36 -40.35
CA HIS A 103 -9.22 -24.57 -39.29
C HIS A 103 -10.17 -23.48 -38.77
N PHE A 104 -10.95 -22.83 -39.63
CA PHE A 104 -11.86 -21.77 -39.20
C PHE A 104 -12.90 -22.27 -38.20
N VAL A 105 -13.63 -23.34 -38.54
CA VAL A 105 -14.71 -23.87 -37.69
C VAL A 105 -14.16 -24.38 -36.36
N SER A 106 -13.05 -25.10 -36.41
CA SER A 106 -12.42 -25.70 -35.23
C SER A 106 -11.82 -24.63 -34.30
N LEU A 107 -11.14 -23.61 -34.84
CA LEU A 107 -10.57 -22.52 -34.04
C LEU A 107 -11.66 -21.62 -33.48
N PHE A 108 -12.75 -21.40 -34.22
CA PHE A 108 -13.90 -20.65 -33.73
C PHE A 108 -14.56 -21.34 -32.54
N PHE A 109 -14.70 -22.67 -32.59
CA PHE A 109 -15.13 -23.47 -31.43
C PHE A 109 -14.19 -23.30 -30.24
N SER A 110 -12.88 -23.45 -30.46
CA SER A 110 -11.88 -23.35 -29.39
C SER A 110 -11.85 -21.97 -28.76
N TRP A 111 -12.08 -20.91 -29.55
CA TRP A 111 -12.23 -19.55 -29.04
C TRP A 111 -13.42 -19.40 -28.10
N PHE A 112 -14.58 -19.93 -28.48
CA PHE A 112 -15.76 -19.89 -27.61
C PHE A 112 -15.52 -20.71 -26.33
N ALA A 113 -14.92 -21.88 -26.46
CA ALA A 113 -14.59 -22.75 -25.32
C ALA A 113 -13.60 -22.05 -24.37
N TYR A 114 -12.53 -21.44 -24.88
CA TYR A 114 -11.57 -20.68 -24.08
C TYR A 114 -12.28 -19.59 -23.23
N HIS A 115 -13.07 -18.74 -23.86
CA HIS A 115 -13.77 -17.66 -23.17
C HIS A 115 -14.84 -18.17 -22.19
N ALA A 116 -15.44 -19.33 -22.44
CA ALA A 116 -16.35 -19.97 -21.50
C ALA A 116 -15.61 -20.54 -20.27
N ILE A 117 -14.40 -21.07 -20.46
CA ILE A 117 -13.54 -21.60 -19.41
C ILE A 117 -12.96 -20.45 -18.55
N GLU A 118 -12.42 -19.41 -19.19
CA GLU A 118 -11.80 -18.23 -18.55
C GLU A 118 -12.79 -17.54 -17.60
N LYS A 119 -14.06 -17.40 -18.01
CA LYS A 119 -15.13 -16.81 -17.17
C LYS A 119 -15.40 -17.56 -15.87
N ARG A 120 -15.05 -18.85 -15.78
CA ARG A 120 -15.33 -19.68 -14.60
C ARG A 120 -14.29 -19.52 -13.48
N LYS A 121 -13.19 -18.78 -13.71
CA LYS A 121 -12.13 -18.49 -12.71
C LYS A 121 -11.68 -19.73 -11.92
N MET A 122 -11.38 -20.80 -12.66
CA MET A 122 -10.96 -22.07 -12.06
C MET A 122 -9.49 -22.03 -11.60
N PRO A 123 -9.08 -22.93 -10.68
CA PRO A 123 -7.65 -23.13 -10.39
C PRO A 123 -6.87 -23.49 -11.65
N ASN A 124 -5.60 -23.06 -11.75
CA ASN A 124 -4.78 -23.20 -12.95
C ASN A 124 -4.69 -24.66 -13.46
N VAL A 125 -4.58 -25.64 -12.56
CA VAL A 125 -4.55 -27.06 -12.97
C VAL A 125 -5.86 -27.48 -13.66
N LEU A 126 -7.00 -27.06 -13.12
CA LEU A 126 -8.31 -27.37 -13.69
C LEU A 126 -8.56 -26.61 -15.00
N LEU A 127 -8.04 -25.39 -15.11
CA LEU A 127 -7.99 -24.62 -16.36
C LEU A 127 -7.24 -25.40 -17.45
N GLY A 128 -6.03 -25.88 -17.13
CA GLY A 128 -5.20 -26.66 -18.06
C GLY A 128 -5.87 -27.97 -18.47
N ILE A 129 -6.49 -28.70 -17.55
CA ILE A 129 -7.24 -29.94 -17.84
C ILE A 129 -8.45 -29.65 -18.75
N SER A 130 -9.22 -28.59 -18.46
CA SER A 130 -10.36 -28.19 -19.27
C SER A 130 -9.94 -27.84 -20.69
N TRP A 131 -8.84 -27.09 -20.84
CA TRP A 131 -8.27 -26.78 -22.14
C TRP A 131 -7.77 -28.03 -22.88
N MET A 132 -7.16 -28.97 -22.17
CA MET A 132 -6.69 -30.23 -22.76
C MET A 132 -7.88 -31.01 -23.37
N LEU A 133 -9.00 -31.06 -22.65
CA LEU A 133 -10.25 -31.65 -23.15
C LEU A 133 -10.80 -30.88 -24.36
N THR A 134 -10.76 -29.54 -24.32
CA THR A 134 -11.13 -28.70 -25.47
C THR A 134 -10.26 -29.00 -26.69
N THR A 135 -8.94 -29.17 -26.54
CA THR A 135 -8.06 -29.55 -27.65
C THR A 135 -8.38 -30.95 -28.19
N VAL A 136 -8.68 -31.92 -27.33
CA VAL A 136 -9.11 -33.26 -27.80
C VAL A 136 -10.43 -33.17 -28.58
N LEU A 137 -11.39 -32.36 -28.11
CA LEU A 137 -12.64 -32.12 -28.83
C LEU A 137 -12.42 -31.36 -30.16
N TYR A 138 -11.50 -30.40 -30.18
CA TYR A 138 -11.08 -29.67 -31.37
C TYR A 138 -10.63 -30.63 -32.48
N TYR A 139 -9.75 -31.58 -32.17
CA TYR A 139 -9.32 -32.60 -33.14
C TYR A 139 -10.44 -33.60 -33.46
N GLY A 140 -11.02 -34.21 -32.42
CA GLY A 140 -11.90 -35.36 -32.56
C GLY A 140 -13.29 -35.04 -33.13
N ALA A 141 -13.86 -33.89 -32.79
CA ALA A 141 -15.22 -33.51 -33.17
C ALA A 141 -15.28 -32.50 -34.33
N PHE A 142 -14.22 -31.72 -34.55
CA PHE A 142 -14.22 -30.67 -35.58
C PHE A 142 -13.20 -30.94 -36.69
N LEU A 143 -11.90 -30.95 -36.37
CA LEU A 143 -10.86 -30.98 -37.39
C LEU A 143 -10.87 -32.29 -38.21
N ILE A 144 -10.89 -33.46 -37.56
CA ILE A 144 -10.87 -34.75 -38.26
C ILE A 144 -12.16 -34.97 -39.07
N PRO A 145 -13.38 -34.86 -38.52
CA PRO A 145 -14.61 -35.03 -39.29
C PRO A 145 -14.70 -34.07 -40.49
N LEU A 146 -14.33 -32.81 -40.30
CA LEU A 146 -14.39 -31.80 -41.34
C LEU A 146 -13.38 -32.09 -42.46
N SER A 147 -12.18 -32.58 -42.11
CA SER A 147 -11.18 -33.00 -43.10
C SER A 147 -11.62 -34.19 -43.97
N ILE A 148 -12.34 -35.15 -43.39
CA ILE A 148 -12.87 -36.30 -44.12
C ILE A 148 -13.99 -35.85 -45.04
N PHE A 149 -14.92 -35.05 -44.51
CA PHE A 149 -16.03 -34.50 -45.28
C PHE A 149 -15.54 -33.64 -46.45
N ALA A 150 -14.56 -32.78 -46.22
CA ALA A 150 -13.91 -31.98 -47.24
C ALA A 150 -13.31 -32.82 -48.38
N ARG A 151 -12.57 -33.89 -48.05
CA ARG A 151 -11.96 -34.78 -49.04
C ARG A 151 -13.00 -35.55 -49.85
N GLN A 152 -14.11 -35.94 -49.22
CA GLN A 152 -15.24 -36.56 -49.91
C GLN A 152 -15.92 -35.57 -50.86
N LEU A 153 -16.18 -34.34 -50.40
CA LEU A 153 -16.82 -33.29 -51.19
C LEU A 153 -15.98 -32.89 -52.41
N LEU A 154 -14.65 -32.85 -52.27
CA LEU A 154 -13.73 -32.50 -53.35
C LEU A 154 -13.43 -33.66 -54.31
N GLY A 155 -13.99 -34.85 -54.08
CA GLY A 155 -13.77 -36.04 -54.93
C GLY A 155 -12.32 -36.56 -54.91
N ILE A 156 -11.50 -36.14 -53.94
CA ILE A 156 -10.09 -36.54 -53.80
C ILE A 156 -9.98 -37.91 -53.09
N SER A 157 -11.06 -38.40 -52.50
CA SER A 157 -11.09 -39.71 -51.84
C SER A 157 -11.04 -40.86 -52.85
N THR A 158 -9.86 -41.47 -53.00
CA THR A 158 -9.63 -42.64 -53.88
C THR A 158 -10.00 -43.98 -53.25
N ALA A 159 -10.45 -44.03 -52.00
CA ALA A 159 -10.68 -45.28 -51.28
C ALA A 159 -12.16 -45.51 -50.91
N THR A 160 -12.63 -46.73 -51.18
CA THR A 160 -13.93 -47.33 -50.83
C THR A 160 -14.13 -47.56 -49.32
N LYS A 161 -13.50 -46.75 -48.45
CA LYS A 161 -13.53 -46.92 -47.00
C LYS A 161 -14.70 -46.13 -46.40
N ASN A 162 -15.39 -46.73 -45.42
CA ASN A 162 -16.47 -46.05 -44.70
C ASN A 162 -15.89 -44.89 -43.86
N PHE A 163 -16.75 -43.93 -43.46
CA PHE A 163 -16.33 -42.76 -42.68
C PHE A 163 -15.53 -43.13 -41.43
N ILE A 164 -15.95 -44.19 -40.73
CA ILE A 164 -15.30 -44.67 -39.50
C ILE A 164 -13.87 -45.15 -39.76
N ASP A 165 -13.63 -45.88 -40.85
CA ASP A 165 -12.28 -46.33 -41.21
C ASP A 165 -11.37 -45.16 -41.57
N SER A 166 -11.93 -44.17 -42.28
CA SER A 166 -11.24 -42.92 -42.61
C SER A 166 -10.91 -42.13 -41.33
N TYR A 167 -11.85 -42.08 -40.38
CA TYR A 167 -11.68 -41.42 -39.09
C TYR A 167 -10.55 -42.05 -38.28
N TRP A 168 -10.55 -43.38 -38.13
CA TRP A 168 -9.50 -44.07 -37.39
C TRP A 168 -8.14 -43.95 -38.07
N SER A 169 -8.10 -43.98 -39.40
CA SER A 169 -6.88 -43.76 -40.17
C SER A 169 -6.29 -42.37 -39.91
N VAL A 170 -7.10 -41.31 -40.03
CA VAL A 170 -6.64 -39.93 -39.81
C VAL A 170 -6.23 -39.73 -38.35
N LEU A 171 -7.04 -40.21 -37.40
CA LEU A 171 -6.74 -40.12 -35.97
C LEU A 171 -5.39 -40.79 -35.65
N SER A 172 -5.12 -41.96 -36.22
CA SER A 172 -3.83 -42.65 -36.01
C SER A 172 -2.64 -41.85 -36.54
N SER A 173 -2.82 -41.12 -37.66
CA SER A 173 -1.77 -40.27 -38.24
C SER A 173 -1.54 -38.98 -37.45
N VAL A 174 -2.58 -38.37 -36.86
CA VAL A 174 -2.47 -37.07 -36.15
C VAL A 174 -2.41 -37.19 -34.63
N LYS A 175 -2.49 -38.39 -34.04
CA LYS A 175 -2.53 -38.56 -32.58
C LYS A 175 -1.35 -37.93 -31.83
N PHE A 176 -0.15 -37.98 -32.42
CA PHE A 176 1.04 -37.37 -31.80
C PHE A 176 0.87 -35.85 -31.73
N GLU A 177 0.45 -35.25 -32.84
CA GLU A 177 0.15 -33.83 -32.91
C GLU A 177 -0.93 -33.43 -31.94
N MET A 178 -2.05 -34.16 -31.90
CA MET A 178 -3.15 -33.90 -30.96
C MET A 178 -2.66 -33.90 -29.51
N VAL A 179 -1.87 -34.90 -29.11
CA VAL A 179 -1.32 -34.99 -27.75
C VAL A 179 -0.33 -33.86 -27.48
N ALA A 180 0.58 -33.58 -28.42
CA ALA A 180 1.56 -32.51 -28.29
C ALA A 180 0.87 -31.14 -28.18
N SER A 181 -0.08 -30.85 -29.06
CA SER A 181 -0.90 -29.63 -29.06
C SER A 181 -1.68 -29.48 -27.76
N ALA A 182 -2.33 -30.54 -27.28
CA ALA A 182 -3.10 -30.50 -26.03
C ALA A 182 -2.19 -30.22 -24.82
N VAL A 183 -1.07 -30.93 -24.69
CA VAL A 183 -0.15 -30.73 -23.56
C VAL A 183 0.52 -29.37 -23.62
N VAL A 184 1.10 -28.99 -24.76
CA VAL A 184 1.86 -27.74 -24.89
C VAL A 184 0.94 -26.53 -24.73
N SER A 185 -0.22 -26.51 -25.36
CA SER A 185 -1.13 -25.37 -25.24
C SER A 185 -1.78 -25.28 -23.85
N SER A 186 -2.06 -26.40 -23.17
CA SER A 186 -2.53 -26.39 -21.77
C SER A 186 -1.47 -25.88 -20.81
N LEU A 187 -0.22 -26.35 -20.92
CA LEU A 187 0.89 -25.85 -20.10
C LEU A 187 1.13 -24.36 -20.36
N TYR A 188 1.06 -23.94 -21.62
CA TYR A 188 1.17 -22.55 -22.00
C TYR A 188 0.06 -21.70 -21.38
N LEU A 189 -1.19 -22.15 -21.45
CA LEU A 189 -2.33 -21.45 -20.86
C LEU A 189 -2.16 -21.26 -19.35
N MET A 190 -1.75 -22.32 -18.64
CA MET A 190 -1.48 -22.22 -17.21
C MET A 190 -0.38 -21.21 -16.91
N ARG A 191 0.71 -21.22 -17.67
CA ARG A 191 1.80 -20.26 -17.52
C ARG A 191 1.35 -18.84 -17.85
N PHE A 192 0.53 -18.66 -18.88
CA PHE A 192 -0.04 -17.39 -19.29
C PHE A 192 -0.90 -16.78 -18.17
N GLU A 193 -1.81 -17.55 -17.59
CA GLU A 193 -2.72 -17.08 -16.54
C GLU A 193 -1.97 -16.74 -15.24
N VAL A 194 -0.99 -17.57 -14.86
CA VAL A 194 -0.10 -17.30 -13.71
C VAL A 194 0.66 -15.99 -13.91
N THR A 195 1.21 -15.78 -15.11
CA THR A 195 2.00 -14.57 -15.41
C THR A 195 1.11 -13.33 -15.36
N GLN A 196 -0.09 -13.38 -15.96
CA GLN A 196 -1.03 -12.25 -15.92
C GLN A 196 -1.48 -11.93 -14.49
N SER A 197 -1.80 -12.97 -13.70
CA SER A 197 -2.18 -12.81 -12.29
C SER A 197 -1.05 -12.19 -11.47
N LEU A 198 0.19 -12.61 -11.70
CA LEU A 198 1.38 -12.06 -11.03
C LEU A 198 1.63 -10.60 -11.40
N GLU A 199 1.48 -10.22 -12.67
CA GLU A 199 1.61 -8.83 -13.11
C GLU A 199 0.55 -7.93 -12.48
N THR A 200 -0.71 -8.38 -12.42
CA THR A 200 -1.77 -7.63 -11.74
C THR A 200 -1.50 -7.51 -10.25
N ALA A 201 -1.06 -8.59 -9.59
CA ALA A 201 -0.71 -8.57 -8.18
C ALA A 201 0.46 -7.61 -7.89
N ASN A 202 1.50 -7.60 -8.72
CA ASN A 202 2.64 -6.69 -8.57
C ASN A 202 2.23 -5.23 -8.73
N LYS A 203 1.42 -4.88 -9.73
CA LYS A 203 0.90 -3.51 -9.90
C LYS A 203 0.08 -3.05 -8.69
N ASN A 204 -0.82 -3.90 -8.20
CA ASN A 204 -1.61 -3.60 -7.02
C ASN A 204 -0.73 -3.43 -5.77
N LEU A 205 0.33 -4.22 -5.65
CA LEU A 205 1.29 -4.12 -4.56
C LEU A 205 2.08 -2.81 -4.66
N GLU A 206 2.60 -2.44 -5.83
CA GLU A 206 3.30 -1.19 -6.08
C GLU A 206 2.42 0.02 -5.73
N ASP A 207 1.16 0.02 -6.17
CA ASP A 207 0.21 1.08 -5.84
C ASP A 207 -0.08 1.17 -4.33
N THR A 208 -0.21 0.01 -3.67
CA THR A 208 -0.41 -0.05 -2.22
C THR A 208 0.81 0.47 -1.46
N VAL A 209 2.01 0.06 -1.86
CA VAL A 209 3.27 0.54 -1.27
C VAL A 209 3.40 2.04 -1.45
N ARG A 210 3.19 2.56 -2.66
CA ARG A 210 3.23 4.01 -2.94
C ARG A 210 2.28 4.78 -2.02
N LYS A 211 1.03 4.32 -1.89
CA LYS A 211 0.03 4.95 -1.01
C LYS A 211 0.47 4.95 0.45
N ARG A 212 0.99 3.81 0.94
CA ARG A 212 1.45 3.68 2.33
C ARG A 212 2.68 4.54 2.61
N THR A 213 3.61 4.61 1.68
CA THR A 213 4.80 5.47 1.79
C THR A 213 4.40 6.94 1.86
N GLN A 214 3.44 7.38 1.03
CA GLN A 214 2.92 8.74 1.10
C GLN A 214 2.27 9.03 2.46
N GLN A 215 1.37 8.16 2.93
CA GLN A 215 0.73 8.32 4.24
C GLN A 215 1.75 8.38 5.40
N LEU A 216 2.80 7.56 5.33
CA LEU A 216 3.86 7.55 6.33
C LEU A 216 4.68 8.86 6.30
N SER A 217 4.94 9.38 5.10
CA SER A 217 5.62 10.67 4.93
C SER A 217 4.79 11.82 5.51
N GLU A 218 3.50 11.85 5.23
CA GLU A 218 2.57 12.87 5.74
C GLU A 218 2.50 12.81 7.29
N ALA A 219 2.30 11.61 7.86
CA ALA A 219 2.27 11.42 9.30
C ALA A 219 3.59 11.79 9.99
N ASN A 220 4.74 11.53 9.34
CA ASN A 220 6.05 11.90 9.89
C ASN A 220 6.26 13.42 9.92
N GLU A 221 5.83 14.15 8.88
CA GLU A 221 5.89 15.61 8.88
C GLU A 221 4.94 16.23 9.93
N GLU A 222 3.75 15.66 10.11
CA GLU A 222 2.82 16.05 11.17
C GLU A 222 3.41 15.81 12.56
N LEU A 223 3.97 14.62 12.82
CA LEU A 223 4.64 14.29 14.08
C LEU A 223 5.81 15.22 14.37
N LYS A 224 6.60 15.57 13.35
CA LYS A 224 7.71 16.52 13.48
C LYS A 224 7.22 17.91 13.87
N THR A 225 6.15 18.39 13.24
CA THR A 225 5.53 19.68 13.56
C THR A 225 5.01 19.69 15.00
N LEU A 226 4.26 18.66 15.40
CA LEU A 226 3.74 18.53 16.75
C LEU A 226 4.87 18.44 17.80
N ASN A 227 5.98 17.78 17.47
CA ASN A 227 7.15 17.73 18.35
C ASN A 227 7.77 19.12 18.54
N GLN A 228 7.89 19.92 17.48
CA GLN A 228 8.38 21.30 17.55
C GLN A 228 7.46 22.19 18.41
N GLU A 229 6.15 22.08 18.24
CA GLU A 229 5.17 22.80 19.06
C GLU A 229 5.26 22.40 20.55
N LEU A 230 5.40 21.09 20.82
CA LEU A 230 5.57 20.59 22.19
C LEU A 230 6.84 21.13 22.85
N LEU A 231 7.95 21.18 22.10
CA LEU A 231 9.21 21.75 22.60
C LEU A 231 9.05 23.24 22.92
N ALA A 232 8.44 24.02 22.03
CA ALA A 232 8.18 25.44 22.27
C ALA A 232 7.28 25.66 23.50
N SER A 233 6.23 24.86 23.67
CA SER A 233 5.35 24.94 24.84
C SER A 233 6.07 24.57 26.14
N ASN A 234 6.95 23.56 26.11
CA ASN A 234 7.76 23.21 27.28
C ASN A 234 8.73 24.34 27.68
N GLU A 235 9.33 25.03 26.71
CA GLU A 235 10.18 26.20 26.96
C GLU A 235 9.39 27.35 27.60
N GLU A 236 8.17 27.62 27.11
CA GLU A 236 7.28 28.63 27.69
C GLU A 236 6.89 28.30 29.15
N VAL A 237 6.52 27.04 29.42
CA VAL A 237 6.20 26.57 30.77
C VAL A 237 7.41 26.69 31.69
N ALA A 238 8.61 26.36 31.22
CA ALA A 238 9.84 26.51 31.99
C ALA A 238 10.11 27.99 32.34
N ALA A 239 9.95 28.90 31.39
CA ALA A 239 10.11 30.34 31.61
C ALA A 239 9.06 30.88 32.60
N LEU A 240 7.80 30.44 32.49
CA LEU A 240 6.74 30.85 33.41
C LEU A 240 6.99 30.34 34.83
N ASN A 241 7.46 29.10 34.98
CA ASN A 241 7.83 28.53 36.28
C ASN A 241 8.96 29.33 36.96
N GLU A 242 9.99 29.74 36.21
CA GLU A 242 11.08 30.54 36.77
C GLU A 242 10.63 31.95 37.19
N ASN A 243 9.78 32.58 36.37
CA ASN A 243 9.17 33.86 36.71
C ASN A 243 8.29 33.76 37.96
N LEU A 244 7.48 32.71 38.06
CA LEU A 244 6.63 32.45 39.22
C LEU A 244 7.47 32.26 40.48
N LYS A 245 8.55 31.49 40.38
CA LYS A 245 9.50 31.27 41.49
C LYS A 245 10.09 32.59 41.97
N THR A 246 10.57 33.43 41.05
CA THR A 246 11.11 34.76 41.36
C THR A 246 10.08 35.63 42.09
N MET A 247 8.85 35.70 41.56
CA MET A 247 7.77 36.49 42.17
C MET A 247 7.39 35.97 43.57
N VAL A 248 7.34 34.65 43.75
CA VAL A 248 7.07 34.02 45.04
C VAL A 248 8.19 34.35 46.02
N GLU A 249 9.45 34.27 45.62
CA GLU A 249 10.60 34.62 46.47
C GLU A 249 10.57 36.10 46.88
N GLU A 250 10.30 37.02 45.95
CA GLU A 250 10.18 38.46 46.23
C GLU A 250 9.03 38.76 47.21
N ARG A 251 7.85 38.19 46.97
CA ARG A 251 6.69 38.36 47.87
C ARG A 251 6.96 37.76 49.24
N THR A 252 7.59 36.59 49.30
CA THR A 252 7.95 35.92 50.56
C THR A 252 8.94 36.77 51.35
N LYS A 253 9.96 37.34 50.70
CA LYS A 253 10.90 38.29 51.33
C LYS A 253 10.17 39.51 51.89
N LYS A 254 9.26 40.13 51.11
CA LYS A 254 8.47 41.28 51.56
C LYS A 254 7.59 40.94 52.76
N ILE A 255 6.90 39.80 52.74
CA ILE A 255 6.06 39.33 53.84
C ILE A 255 6.91 39.07 55.10
N ASN A 256 8.06 38.41 54.97
CA ASN A 256 8.94 38.14 56.12
C ASN A 256 9.50 39.42 56.74
N HIS A 257 9.82 40.43 55.92
CA HIS A 257 10.22 41.75 56.40
C HIS A 257 9.10 42.45 57.17
N GLN A 258 7.89 42.47 56.61
CA GLN A 258 6.71 43.03 57.27
C GLN A 258 6.38 42.30 58.59
N LEU A 259 6.50 40.97 58.60
CA LEU A 259 6.29 40.15 59.80
C LEU A 259 7.29 40.51 60.90
N THR A 260 8.57 40.66 60.54
CA THR A 260 9.63 41.05 61.48
C THR A 260 9.33 42.40 62.12
N LYS A 261 8.93 43.39 61.33
CA LYS A 261 8.52 44.71 61.84
C LYS A 261 7.30 44.64 62.75
N LEU A 262 6.29 43.86 62.37
CA LEU A 262 5.08 43.70 63.18
C LEU A 262 5.40 43.07 64.55
N MET A 263 6.31 42.09 64.59
CA MET A 263 6.79 41.50 65.84
C MET A 263 7.51 42.55 66.70
N GLU A 264 8.40 43.36 66.12
CA GLU A 264 9.10 44.42 66.84
C GLU A 264 8.12 45.48 67.39
N TYR A 265 7.14 45.90 66.58
CA TYR A 265 6.08 46.80 67.00
C TYR A 265 5.23 46.23 68.15
N SER A 266 4.84 44.96 68.07
CA SER A 266 4.07 44.27 69.11
C SER A 266 4.85 44.18 70.44
N HIS A 267 6.16 43.93 70.36
CA HIS A 267 7.05 43.92 71.52
C HIS A 267 7.14 45.31 72.17
N MET A 268 7.39 46.36 71.38
CA MET A 268 7.40 47.75 71.86
C MET A 268 6.07 48.14 72.51
N ASN A 269 4.95 47.81 71.88
CA ASN A 269 3.63 48.11 72.42
C ASN A 269 3.36 47.39 73.75
N SER A 270 3.74 46.11 73.85
CA SER A 270 3.44 45.29 75.04
C SER A 270 4.34 45.57 76.23
N HIS A 271 5.62 45.93 76.00
CA HIS A 271 6.62 46.13 77.06
C HIS A 271 7.05 47.59 77.23
N GLU A 272 7.39 48.27 76.14
CA GLU A 272 7.97 49.62 76.20
C GLU A 272 6.90 50.70 76.38
N VAL A 273 5.71 50.57 75.77
CA VAL A 273 4.59 51.53 75.93
C VAL A 273 3.83 51.30 77.24
N ARG A 274 3.57 50.03 77.56
CA ARG A 274 2.75 49.68 78.72
C ARG A 274 3.41 50.04 80.05
N ALA A 275 4.73 49.97 80.14
CA ALA A 275 5.49 50.29 81.35
C ALA A 275 5.34 51.76 81.81
N PRO A 276 5.65 52.79 81.00
CA PRO A 276 5.45 54.19 81.37
C PRO A 276 3.97 54.53 81.55
N LEU A 277 3.06 53.95 80.75
CA LEU A 277 1.62 54.15 80.94
C LEU A 277 1.13 53.64 82.31
N ALA A 278 1.52 52.43 82.70
CA ALA A 278 1.17 51.88 84.01
C ALA A 278 1.78 52.73 85.15
N ARG A 279 3.02 53.21 84.99
CA ARG A 279 3.65 54.15 85.94
C ARG A 279 2.85 55.44 86.06
N MET A 280 2.44 56.06 84.95
CA MET A 280 1.64 57.29 84.96
C MET A 280 0.29 57.07 85.64
N LEU A 281 -0.43 55.98 85.33
CA LEU A 281 -1.70 55.65 85.97
C LEU A 281 -1.53 55.44 87.49
N GLY A 282 -0.46 54.77 87.90
CA GLY A 282 -0.09 54.61 89.31
C GLY A 282 0.19 55.94 90.00
N LEU A 283 1.06 56.78 89.42
CA LEU A 283 1.39 58.11 89.94
C LEU A 283 0.17 59.04 90.01
N LEU A 284 -0.70 59.01 89.01
CA LEU A 284 -1.99 59.72 89.01
C LEU A 284 -2.90 59.25 90.15
N SER A 285 -2.92 57.96 90.46
CA SER A 285 -3.71 57.44 91.59
C SER A 285 -3.17 57.92 92.94
N LEU A 286 -1.84 58.00 93.10
CA LEU A 286 -1.18 58.53 94.30
C LEU A 286 -1.41 60.05 94.45
N LEU A 287 -1.29 60.81 93.35
CA LEU A 287 -1.55 62.25 93.33
C LEU A 287 -2.97 62.63 93.80
N LYS A 288 -3.96 61.74 93.59
CA LYS A 288 -5.36 61.97 94.00
C LYS A 288 -5.60 61.84 95.51
N ILE A 289 -4.74 61.13 96.22
CA ILE A 289 -4.89 60.83 97.65
C ILE A 289 -3.83 61.54 98.53
N GLU A 290 -2.81 62.13 97.91
CA GLU A 290 -1.72 62.83 98.60
C GLU A 290 -2.11 64.29 98.92
N ASN A 291 -1.87 64.71 100.17
CA ASN A 291 -2.24 66.04 100.67
C ASN A 291 -1.02 66.92 100.98
N ASN A 292 0.20 66.35 100.95
CA ASN A 292 1.44 67.10 101.15
C ASN A 292 1.92 67.73 99.83
N GLU A 293 1.99 69.06 99.77
CA GLU A 293 2.39 69.82 98.58
C GLU A 293 3.80 69.49 98.06
N GLU A 294 4.75 69.19 98.95
CA GLU A 294 6.13 68.84 98.56
C GLU A 294 6.17 67.45 97.90
N GLN A 295 5.45 66.48 98.45
CA GLN A 295 5.32 65.13 97.87
C GLN A 295 4.49 65.13 96.58
N ARG A 296 3.46 65.99 96.49
CA ARG A 296 2.70 66.20 95.25
C ARG A 296 3.59 66.74 94.14
N LYS A 297 4.49 67.69 94.45
CA LYS A 297 5.45 68.22 93.47
C LYS A 297 6.38 67.11 92.96
N GLU A 298 6.92 66.27 93.86
CA GLU A 298 7.75 65.13 93.48
C GLU A 298 7.00 64.11 92.60
N LEU A 299 5.76 63.77 92.96
CA LEU A 299 4.92 62.86 92.17
C LEU A 299 4.62 63.44 90.78
N ASN A 300 4.46 64.77 90.67
CA ASN A 300 4.22 65.45 89.40
C ASN A 300 5.48 65.47 88.52
N ASP A 301 6.66 65.66 89.11
CA ASP A 301 7.95 65.57 88.40
C ASP A 301 8.19 64.15 87.87
N ARG A 302 7.87 63.12 88.66
CA ARG A 302 7.93 61.70 88.23
C ARG A 302 6.89 61.38 87.14
N LEU A 303 5.69 61.96 87.23
CA LEU A 303 4.64 61.81 86.22
C LEU A 303 5.08 62.43 84.89
N TYR A 304 5.68 63.62 84.95
CA TYR A 304 6.26 64.29 83.79
C TYR A 304 7.36 63.45 83.15
N ALA A 305 8.29 62.90 83.94
CA ALA A 305 9.34 62.01 83.44
C ALA A 305 8.77 60.75 82.75
N ALA A 306 7.76 60.10 83.34
CA ALA A 306 7.10 58.95 82.72
C ALA A 306 6.33 59.31 81.43
N SER A 307 5.80 60.54 81.35
CA SER A 307 5.14 61.04 80.14
C SER A 307 6.12 61.31 79.00
N GLN A 308 7.32 61.82 79.31
CA GLN A 308 8.39 62.01 78.33
C GLN A 308 8.92 60.67 77.82
N GLU A 309 9.09 59.70 78.71
CA GLU A 309 9.51 58.34 78.34
C GLU A 309 8.49 57.68 77.40
N LEU A 310 7.20 57.83 77.65
CA LEU A 310 6.16 57.36 76.72
C LEU A 310 6.25 58.06 75.36
N ASP A 311 6.39 59.39 75.34
CA ASP A 311 6.53 60.17 74.10
C ASP A 311 7.74 59.72 73.28
N ASP A 312 8.87 59.41 73.92
CA ASP A 312 10.06 58.87 73.28
C ASP A 312 9.84 57.47 72.68
N VAL A 313 9.13 56.58 73.40
CA VAL A 313 8.76 55.25 72.89
C VAL A 313 7.83 55.37 71.68
N ILE A 314 6.83 56.27 71.73
CA ILE A 314 5.90 56.50 70.61
C ILE A 314 6.63 57.05 69.38
N LYS A 315 7.56 58.01 69.56
CA LYS A 315 8.41 58.51 68.46
C LYS A 315 9.26 57.40 67.85
N LYS A 316 9.82 56.51 68.68
CA LYS A 316 10.60 55.34 68.21
C LYS A 316 9.72 54.37 67.42
N MET A 317 8.48 54.10 67.84
CA MET A 317 7.52 53.26 67.11
C MET A 317 7.12 53.86 65.76
N ASN A 318 6.86 55.16 65.70
CA ASN A 318 6.51 55.83 64.44
C ASN A 318 7.66 55.77 63.42
N ARG A 319 8.91 55.97 63.87
CA ARG A 319 10.10 55.84 63.01
C ARG A 319 10.28 54.42 62.47
N LEU A 320 9.94 53.40 63.26
CA LEU A 320 9.99 52.00 62.82
C LEU A 320 9.01 51.73 61.66
N LEU A 321 7.85 52.38 61.66
CA LEU A 321 6.83 52.25 60.62
C LEU A 321 7.11 53.11 59.38
N GLU A 322 7.70 54.30 59.53
CA GLU A 322 7.99 55.24 58.42
C GLU A 322 9.04 54.72 57.42
N THR A 323 9.86 53.73 57.81
CA THR A 323 10.93 53.20 56.93
C THR A 323 10.42 52.41 55.70
N ASP A 324 9.11 52.28 55.47
CA ASP A 324 8.52 51.55 54.33
C ASP A 324 7.93 52.43 53.20
N GLU A 325 7.94 53.77 53.29
CA GLU A 325 7.35 54.64 52.25
C GLU A 325 8.33 55.16 51.17
N ARG A 326 9.61 54.75 51.19
CA ARG A 326 10.61 55.14 50.18
C ARG A 326 11.15 53.96 49.40
#